data_AF-A0A2V3UMH2-F1
#
_entry.id   AF-A0A2V3UMH2-F1
#
_cell.length_a   1.000
_cell.length_b   1.000
_cell.length_c   1.000
_cell.angle_alpha   90.00
_cell.angle_beta   90.00
_cell.angle_gamma   90.00
#
_symmetry.space_group_name_H-M   'P 1'
#
loop_
_entity.id
_entity.type
_entity.pdbx_description
1 polymer ?
#
loop_
_entity_poly.entity_id
_entity_poly.type
_entity_poly.pdbx_seq_one_letter_code
_entity_poly.pdbx_strand_id
1 'polypeptide(L)'
;MAAVLRSGLPMVLPEAESEVETLKARLAVAEQREEAVRMVLRALITSLRPFGFNRQRFLRCVREEGQDTPSEGPVSVRHTVLHQEARRVLRESR
;
A
#
# COMPACT_ATOMS: atom_id res chain seq x y z
N MET A 1 -49.69 10.78 41.09
CA MET A 1 -49.66 9.65 40.15
C MET A 1 -48.37 9.72 39.36
N ALA A 2 -47.48 8.77 39.62
CA ALA A 2 -46.19 8.64 38.96
C ALA A 2 -46.34 8.18 37.51
N ALA A 3 -45.51 8.71 36.62
CA ALA A 3 -44.77 7.94 35.62
C ALA A 3 -43.75 8.86 34.94
N VAL A 4 -42.57 8.94 35.55
CA VAL A 4 -41.32 9.32 34.89
C VAL A 4 -41.05 8.27 33.82
N LEU A 5 -41.06 8.65 32.54
CA LEU A 5 -40.50 7.83 31.47
C LEU A 5 -39.19 8.45 30.98
N ARG A 6 -38.16 8.02 31.72
CA ARG A 6 -36.74 7.88 31.40
C ARG A 6 -36.31 8.34 30.01
N SER A 7 -35.46 9.38 30.04
CA SER A 7 -34.27 9.55 29.21
C SER A 7 -33.81 8.27 28.51
N GLY A 8 -34.08 8.17 27.20
CA GLY A 8 -33.38 7.27 26.31
C GLY A 8 -31.92 7.66 26.28
N LEU A 9 -31.06 6.80 26.83
CA LEU A 9 -29.61 6.94 26.85
C LEU A 9 -29.07 7.17 25.44
N PRO A 10 -28.02 8.00 25.26
CA PRO A 10 -27.30 8.05 24.00
C PRO A 10 -26.76 6.65 23.70
N MET A 11 -27.15 6.10 22.54
CA MET A 11 -26.54 4.92 21.97
C MET A 11 -25.09 5.27 21.63
N VAL A 12 -24.18 5.01 22.56
CA VAL A 12 -22.73 5.09 22.34
C VAL A 12 -22.35 3.83 21.56
N LEU A 13 -22.43 3.91 20.23
CA LEU A 13 -21.74 3.00 19.30
C LEU A 13 -20.56 3.65 18.52
N PRO A 14 -19.69 4.51 19.10
CA PRO A 14 -18.59 5.11 18.33
C PRO A 14 -17.31 4.25 18.28
N GLU A 15 -17.07 3.35 19.24
CA GLU A 15 -15.77 2.66 19.33
C GLU A 15 -15.62 1.51 18.34
N ALA A 16 -16.62 0.62 18.22
CA ALA A 16 -16.52 -0.53 17.32
C ALA A 16 -16.54 -0.12 15.83
N GLU A 17 -17.36 0.87 15.45
CA GLU A 17 -17.38 1.39 14.08
C GLU A 17 -16.08 2.12 13.73
N SER A 18 -15.52 2.89 14.67
CA SER A 18 -14.23 3.57 14.45
C SER A 18 -13.04 2.61 14.40
N GLU A 19 -13.07 1.51 15.17
CA GLU A 19 -12.04 0.47 15.12
C GLU A 19 -12.09 -0.29 13.79
N VAL A 20 -13.27 -0.70 13.33
CA VAL A 20 -13.44 -1.39 12.05
C VAL A 20 -12.98 -0.50 10.88
N GLU A 21 -13.34 0.79 10.86
CA GLU A 21 -12.88 1.71 9.82
C GLU A 21 -11.36 1.94 9.87
N THR A 22 -10.78 2.00 11.07
CA THR A 22 -9.33 2.07 11.25
C THR A 22 -8.63 0.82 10.71
N LEU A 23 -9.19 -0.37 10.98
CA LEU A 23 -8.65 -1.63 10.48
C LEU A 23 -8.76 -1.73 8.96
N LYS A 24 -9.88 -1.30 8.37
CA LYS A 24 -10.04 -1.22 6.90
C LYS A 24 -9.02 -0.29 6.27
N ALA A 25 -8.79 0.88 6.85
CA ALA A 25 -7.78 1.83 6.36
C ALA A 25 -6.36 1.23 6.41
N ARG A 26 -6.02 0.53 7.50
CA ARG A 26 -4.73 -0.17 7.64
C ARG A 26 -4.58 -1.31 6.64
N LEU A 27 -5.64 -2.10 6.44
CA LEU A 27 -5.66 -3.19 5.46
C LEU A 27 -5.45 -2.64 4.04
N ALA A 28 -6.18 -1.58 3.67
CA ALA A 28 -6.02 -0.94 2.38
C ALA A 28 -4.56 -0.51 2.15
N VAL A 29 -3.92 0.13 3.14
CA VAL A 29 -2.50 0.49 3.05
C VAL A 29 -1.61 -0.74 2.91
N ALA A 30 -1.87 -1.82 3.66
CA ALA A 30 -1.09 -3.04 3.57
C ALA A 30 -1.18 -3.70 2.18
N GLU A 31 -2.38 -3.76 1.59
CA GLU A 31 -2.60 -4.25 0.24
C GLU A 31 -1.85 -3.40 -0.81
N GLN A 32 -1.84 -2.07 -0.65
CA GLN A 32 -1.08 -1.21 -1.55
C GLN A 32 0.43 -1.42 -1.42
N ARG A 33 0.94 -1.68 -0.21
CA ARG A 33 2.35 -2.04 0.00
C ARG A 33 2.69 -3.37 -0.67
N GLU A 34 1.84 -4.37 -0.50
CA GLU A 34 2.02 -5.67 -1.13
C GLU A 34 2.06 -5.55 -2.66
N GLU A 35 1.11 -4.81 -3.25
CA GLU A 35 1.06 -4.65 -4.70
C GLU A 35 2.31 -3.91 -5.22
N ALA A 36 2.78 -2.89 -4.53
CA ALA A 36 4.03 -2.22 -4.89
C ALA A 36 5.24 -3.18 -4.87
N VAL A 37 5.33 -4.07 -3.89
CA VAL A 37 6.39 -5.10 -3.86
C VAL A 37 6.26 -6.05 -5.05
N ARG A 38 5.03 -6.50 -5.37
CA ARG A 38 4.79 -7.35 -6.55
C ARG A 38 5.22 -6.66 -7.84
N MET A 39 4.95 -5.37 -7.99
CA MET A 39 5.40 -4.58 -9.15
C MET A 39 6.92 -4.57 -9.28
N VAL A 40 7.65 -4.38 -8.17
CA VAL A 40 9.12 -4.47 -8.16
C VAL A 40 9.60 -5.87 -8.54
N LEU A 41 8.97 -6.93 -8.04
CA LEU A 41 9.32 -8.31 -8.40
C LEU A 41 9.08 -8.59 -9.88
N ARG A 42 7.95 -8.13 -10.46
CA ARG A 42 7.69 -8.24 -11.90
C ARG A 42 8.75 -7.51 -12.73
N ALA A 43 9.11 -6.29 -12.32
CA ALA A 43 10.15 -5.51 -12.97
C ALA A 43 11.52 -6.20 -12.86
N LEU A 44 11.84 -6.80 -11.70
CA LEU A 44 13.07 -7.55 -11.47
C LEU A 44 13.14 -8.78 -12.40
N ILE A 45 12.12 -9.64 -12.36
CA ILE A 45 12.04 -10.86 -13.20
C ILE A 45 12.16 -10.48 -14.69
N THR A 46 11.44 -9.44 -15.12
CA THR A 46 11.52 -8.93 -16.49
C THR A 46 12.92 -8.44 -16.85
N SER A 47 13.71 -8.01 -15.87
CA SER A 47 15.05 -7.45 -16.09
C SER A 47 16.18 -8.47 -16.00
N LEU A 48 15.87 -9.71 -15.59
CA LEU A 48 16.81 -10.82 -15.65
C LEU A 48 17.01 -11.27 -17.10
N ARG A 49 18.26 -11.58 -17.42
CA ARG A 49 18.73 -12.14 -18.70
C ARG A 49 19.53 -13.42 -18.42
N PRO A 50 19.77 -14.28 -19.43
CA PRO A 50 20.54 -15.51 -19.25
C PRO A 50 21.92 -15.31 -18.60
N PHE A 51 22.53 -14.14 -18.76
CA PHE A 51 23.85 -13.81 -18.21
C PHE A 51 23.82 -12.63 -17.21
N GLY A 52 22.68 -12.38 -16.56
CA GLY A 52 22.63 -11.46 -15.42
C GLY A 52 21.52 -10.42 -15.48
N PHE A 53 21.69 -9.36 -14.68
CA PHE A 53 20.66 -8.36 -14.43
C PHE A 53 20.86 -7.11 -15.30
N ASN A 54 19.82 -6.70 -16.04
CA ASN A 54 19.84 -5.45 -16.79
C ASN A 54 19.26 -4.29 -15.95
N ARG A 55 20.17 -3.50 -15.37
CA ARG A 55 19.84 -2.33 -14.55
C ARG A 55 18.95 -1.29 -15.25
N GLN A 56 19.21 -1.01 -16.53
CA GLN A 56 18.44 -0.02 -17.28
C GLN A 56 17.01 -0.51 -17.56
N ARG A 57 16.86 -1.80 -17.90
CA ARG A 57 15.56 -2.43 -18.09
C ARG A 57 14.75 -2.40 -16.79
N PHE A 58 15.39 -2.67 -15.66
CA PHE A 58 14.75 -2.63 -14.35
C PHE A 58 14.20 -1.26 -14.02
N LEU A 59 15.04 -0.23 -14.14
CA LEU A 59 14.62 1.15 -13.91
C LEU A 59 13.47 1.57 -14.83
N ARG A 60 13.49 1.14 -16.10
CA ARG A 60 12.41 1.40 -17.04
C ARG A 60 11.11 0.72 -16.58
N CYS A 61 11.14 -0.56 -16.27
CA CYS A 61 9.96 -1.30 -15.84
C CYS A 61 9.40 -0.75 -14.52
N VAL A 62 10.23 -0.42 -13.53
CA VAL A 62 9.76 0.22 -12.28
C VAL A 62 9.09 1.56 -12.56
N ARG A 63 9.58 2.33 -13.53
CA ARG A 63 9.00 3.63 -13.89
C ARG A 63 7.68 3.49 -14.62
N GLU A 64 7.58 2.52 -15.55
CA GLU A 64 6.34 2.19 -16.26
C GLU A 64 5.26 1.74 -15.26
N GLU A 65 5.60 0.84 -14.34
CA GLU A 65 4.70 0.36 -13.29
C GLU A 65 4.27 1.50 -12.33
N GLY A 66 5.19 2.41 -12.00
CA GLY A 66 4.92 3.53 -11.09
C GLY A 66 4.15 4.71 -11.71
N GLN A 67 4.00 4.80 -13.03
CA GLN A 67 3.38 5.95 -13.70
C GLN A 67 1.91 6.11 -13.37
N ASP A 68 1.18 5.01 -13.21
CA ASP A 68 -0.26 5.01 -12.96
C ASP A 68 -0.60 5.13 -11.46
N THR A 69 0.37 5.47 -10.60
CA THR A 69 0.14 5.56 -9.15
C THR A 69 -0.32 6.98 -8.75
N PRO A 70 -1.58 7.15 -8.27
CA PRO A 70 -2.05 8.40 -7.70
C PRO A 70 -1.15 8.94 -6.59
N SER A 71 -1.07 10.27 -6.49
CA SER A 71 -0.31 10.95 -5.42
C SER A 71 -1.03 11.00 -4.07
N GLU A 72 -2.31 10.66 -4.03
CA GLU A 72 -3.17 10.76 -2.84
C GLU A 72 -3.82 9.43 -2.45
N GLY A 73 -4.31 9.36 -1.21
CA GLY A 73 -4.98 8.18 -0.67
C GLY A 73 -4.06 6.99 -0.40
N PRO A 74 -4.61 5.80 -0.07
CA PRO A 74 -3.82 4.61 0.26
C PRO A 74 -2.86 4.19 -0.86
N VAL A 75 -3.22 4.47 -2.11
CA VAL A 75 -2.43 4.08 -3.30
C VAL A 75 -1.11 4.87 -3.38
N SER A 76 -1.05 6.08 -2.82
CA SER A 76 0.17 6.90 -2.78
C SER A 76 1.33 6.21 -2.06
N VAL A 77 1.04 5.28 -1.14
CA VAL A 77 2.05 4.48 -0.42
C VAL A 77 2.93 3.67 -1.39
N ARG A 78 2.40 3.32 -2.58
CA ARG A 78 3.17 2.61 -3.60
C ARG A 78 4.41 3.39 -4.05
N HIS A 79 4.37 4.73 -4.14
CA HIS A 79 5.54 5.55 -4.51
C HIS A 79 6.72 5.32 -3.57
N THR A 80 6.44 5.31 -2.27
CA THR A 80 7.47 5.11 -1.24
C THR A 80 8.05 3.70 -1.32
N VAL A 81 7.18 2.69 -1.43
CA VAL A 81 7.60 1.28 -1.49
C VAL A 81 8.39 0.99 -2.76
N LEU A 82 7.90 1.41 -3.93
CA LEU A 82 8.59 1.27 -5.21
C LEU A 82 10.00 1.88 -5.15
N HIS A 83 10.13 3.09 -4.60
CA HIS A 83 11.43 3.73 -4.47
C HIS A 83 12.38 2.98 -3.53
N GLN A 84 11.90 2.54 -2.36
CA GLN A 84 12.71 1.82 -1.38
C GLN A 84 13.18 0.47 -1.91
N GLU A 85 12.26 -0.33 -2.45
CA GLU A 85 12.57 -1.67 -2.94
C GLU A 85 13.40 -1.62 -4.22
N ALA A 86 13.13 -0.69 -5.13
CA ALA A 86 13.98 -0.50 -6.31
C ALA A 86 15.42 -0.12 -5.90
N ARG A 87 15.59 0.79 -4.92
CA ARG A 87 16.92 1.11 -4.39
C ARG A 87 17.61 -0.10 -3.78
N ARG A 88 16.87 -0.95 -3.05
CA ARG A 88 17.41 -2.19 -2.47
C ARG A 88 17.93 -3.11 -3.56
N VAL A 89 17.13 -3.42 -4.58
CA VAL A 89 17.55 -4.25 -5.72
C VAL A 89 18.83 -3.72 -6.37
N LEU A 90 18.88 -2.41 -6.63
CA LEU A 90 20.04 -1.76 -7.26
C LEU A 90 21.31 -1.76 -6.40
N ARG A 91 21.18 -1.90 -5.08
CA ARG A 91 22.31 -2.03 -4.16
C ARG A 91 22.86 -3.45 -4.16
N GLU A 92 21.98 -4.44 -4.11
CA GLU A 92 22.36 -5.87 -4.10
C GLU A 92 22.85 -6.36 -5.46
N SER A 93 22.52 -5.66 -6.55
CA SER A 93 22.95 -5.99 -7.91
C SER A 93 24.29 -5.36 -8.31
N ARG A 94 25.06 -4.81 -7.37
CA ARG A 94 26.40 -4.26 -7.61
C ARG A 94 27.45 -5.37 -7.59
#